data_AF-A0A7S9LQD3-F1
#
_entry.id   AF-A0A7S9LQD3-F1
#
_cell.length_a   1.000
_cell.length_b   1.000
_cell.length_c   1.000
_cell.angle_alpha   90.00
_cell.angle_beta   90.00
_cell.angle_gamma   90.00
#
_symmetry.space_group_name_H-M   'P 1'
#
loop_
_entity.id
_entity.type
_entity.pdbx_description
1 polymer ?
#
loop_
_entity_poly.entity_id
_entity_poly.type
_entity_poly.pdbx_seq_one_letter_code
_entity_poly.pdbx_strand_id
1 'polypeptide(L)' 'MDVNVLIPGLALVTLIGFCVLALMGKIAVVERQKDPSAPKSTLAADKSSTAAPADV' A
#
# COMPACT_ATOMS: atom_id res chain seq x y z
N MET A 1 27.15 -16.80 -16.41
CA MET A 1 25.80 -17.22 -15.95
C MET A 1 24.97 -17.45 -17.18
N ASP A 2 24.25 -18.57 -17.23
CA ASP A 2 23.36 -18.90 -18.33
C ASP A 2 22.20 -17.88 -18.38
N VAL A 3 21.87 -17.37 -19.56
CA VAL A 3 20.82 -16.33 -19.75
C VAL A 3 19.48 -16.85 -19.23
N ASN A 4 19.28 -18.17 -19.30
CA ASN A 4 18.11 -18.86 -18.78
C ASN A 4 17.91 -18.73 -17.26
N VAL A 5 18.97 -18.45 -16.49
CA VAL A 5 18.89 -18.23 -15.03
C VAL A 5 18.91 -16.75 -14.68
N LEU A 6 19.60 -15.93 -15.48
CA LEU A 6 19.75 -14.50 -15.24
C LEU A 6 18.41 -13.75 -15.35
N ILE A 7 17.61 -14.04 -16.38
CA ILE A 7 16.32 -13.38 -16.63
C ILE A 7 15.32 -13.65 -15.51
N PRO A 8 14.99 -14.91 -15.14
CA PRO A 8 14.03 -15.16 -14.07
C PRO A 8 14.57 -14.69 -12.70
N GLY A 9 15.88 -14.79 -12.46
CA GLY A 9 16.49 -14.26 -11.24
C GLY A 9 16.29 -12.74 -11.10
N LEU A 10 16.52 -11.99 -12.18
CA LEU A 10 16.30 -10.54 -12.20
C LEU A 10 14.82 -10.19 -12.00
N ALA A 11 13.91 -10.92 -12.65
CA ALA A 11 12.47 -10.70 -12.51
C ALA A 11 11.96 -10.92 -11.07
N LEU A 12 12.50 -11.92 -10.36
CA LEU A 12 12.14 -12.14 -8.95
C LEU A 12 12.67 -11.02 -8.05
N VAL A 13 13.90 -10.56 -8.28
CA VAL A 13 14.48 -9.45 -7.51
C VAL A 13 13.71 -8.16 -7.73
N THR A 14 13.32 -7.85 -8.97
CA THR A 14 12.53 -6.64 -9.27
C THR A 14 11.13 -6.73 -8.67
N LEU A 15 10.48 -7.90 -8.72
CA LEU A 15 9.19 -8.13 -8.08
C LEU A 15 9.28 -7.91 -6.56
N ILE A 16 10.29 -8.49 -5.90
CA ILE A 16 10.52 -8.31 -4.46
C ILE A 16 10.73 -6.82 -4.13
N GLY A 17 11.56 -6.12 -4.90
CA GLY A 17 11.78 -4.68 -4.72
C GLY A 17 10.49 -3.88 -4.82
N PHE A 18 9.63 -4.19 -5.78
CA PHE A 18 8.33 -3.54 -5.95
C PHE A 18 7.37 -3.83 -4.80
N CYS A 19 7.35 -5.07 -4.29
CA CYS A 19 6.55 -5.44 -3.12
C CYS A 19 6.94 -4.64 -1.87
N VAL A 20 8.24 -4.41 -1.64
CA VAL A 20 8.70 -3.59 -0.50
C VAL A 20 8.20 -2.15 -0.62
N LEU A 21 8.32 -1.53 -1.80
CA LEU A 21 7.82 -0.18 -2.05
C LEU A 21 6.31 -0.09 -1.84
N ALA A 22 5.55 -1.09 -2.31
CA ALA A 22 4.11 -1.16 -2.11
C ALA A 22 3.73 -1.27 -0.63
N LEU A 23 4.48 -2.07 0.15
CA LEU A 23 4.25 -2.22 1.59
C LEU A 23 4.56 -0.93 2.35
N MET A 24 5.63 -0.20 1.99
CA MET A 24 5.94 1.10 2.60
C MET A 24 4.80 2.10 2.41
N GLY A 25 4.22 2.18 1.20
CA GLY A 25 3.05 3.04 0.96
C GLY A 25 1.82 2.60 1.75
N LYS A 26 1.62 1.29 1.90
CA LYS A 26 0.49 0.72 2.66
C LYS A 26 0.58 1.03 4.16
N ILE A 27 1.78 1.12 4.73
CA ILE A 27 1.96 1.46 6.15
C ILE A 27 1.41 2.87 6.44
N ALA A 28 1.74 3.86 5.61
CA ALA A 28 1.25 5.23 5.77
C ALA A 28 -0.29 5.30 5.69
N VAL A 29 -0.91 4.51 4.80
CA VAL A 29 -2.38 4.41 4.70
C VAL A 29 -2.98 3.78 5.95
N VAL A 30 -2.39 2.69 6.44
CA VAL A 30 -2.87 2.01 7.66
C VAL A 30 -2.74 2.91 8.89
N GLU A 31 -1.69 3.72 8.98
CA GLU A 31 -1.50 4.68 10.06
C GLU A 31 -2.56 5.79 10.02
N ARG A 32 -2.86 6.34 8.84
CA ARG A 32 -3.97 7.29 8.65
C ARG A 32 -5.35 6.67 8.97
N GLN A 33 -5.55 5.39 8.69
CA GLN A 33 -6.79 4.69 9.07
C GLN A 33 -6.94 4.50 10.59
N LYS A 34 -5.85 4.57 11.36
CA LYS A 34 -5.89 4.49 12.83
C LYS A 34 -6.13 5.85 13.48
N ASP A 35 -5.97 6.94 12.75
CA ASP A 35 -6.23 8.29 13.25
C ASP A 35 -7.74 8.56 13.32
N PRO A 36 -8.33 8.77 14.52
CA PRO A 36 -9.75 9.06 14.68
C PRO A 36 -10.14 10.47 14.23
N SER A 37 -9.17 11.37 14.02
CA SER A 37 -9.41 12.74 13.57
C SER A 37 -9.31 12.92 12.05
N ALA A 38 -8.81 11.91 11.33
CA ALA A 38 -8.68 11.97 9.88
C ALA A 38 -10.07 11.93 9.20
N PRO A 39 -10.33 12.79 8.19
CA PRO A 39 -11.58 12.79 7.45
C PRO A 39 -11.80 11.46 6.74
N LYS A 40 -13.05 10.98 6.74
CA LYS A 40 -13.40 9.64 6.26
C LYS A 40 -13.17 9.56 4.75
N SER A 41 -12.32 8.64 4.30
CA SER A 41 -12.18 8.34 2.88
C SER A 41 -13.47 7.69 2.35
N THR A 42 -14.04 8.24 1.28
CA THR A 42 -15.22 7.71 0.59
C THR A 42 -14.98 6.36 -0.09
N LEU A 43 -13.71 5.94 -0.22
CA LEU A 43 -13.28 4.68 -0.84
C LEU A 43 -12.84 3.62 0.19
N ALA A 44 -12.75 3.98 1.48
CA ALA A 44 -12.33 3.06 2.53
C ALA A 44 -13.53 2.24 3.05
N ALA A 45 -13.33 0.93 3.24
CA ALA A 45 -14.35 0.05 3.81
C ALA A 45 -14.86 0.62 5.15
N ASP A 46 -16.18 0.74 5.28
CA ASP A 46 -16.85 1.43 6.38
C ASP A 46 -16.44 0.84 7.74
N LYS A 47 -15.50 1.49 8.41
CA LYS A 47 -15.31 1.37 9.85
C LYS A 47 -16.16 2.45 10.51
N SER A 48 -16.88 2.13 11.59
CA SER A 48 -17.67 3.12 12.33
C SER A 48 -16.76 4.21 12.88
N SER A 49 -16.81 5.40 12.28
CA SER A 49 -16.11 6.60 12.72
C SER A 49 -17.07 7.79 12.60
N THR A 50 -17.06 8.66 13.60
CA THR A 50 -17.86 9.90 13.66
C THR A 50 -17.21 11.07 12.91
N ALA A 51 -16.11 10.85 12.19
CA ALA A 51 -15.41 11.89 11.43
C ALA A 51 -16.20 12.33 10.17
N ALA A 52 -16.07 13.62 9.81
CA ALA A 52 -16.70 14.18 8.62
C ALA A 52 -16.20 13.48 7.33
N PRO A 53 -17.06 13.33 6.31
CA PRO A 53 -16.66 12.76 5.03
C PRO A 53 -15.60 13.63 4.35
N ALA A 54 -14.64 13.01 3.68
CA ALA A 54 -13.69 13.72 2.82
C ALA A 54 -14.44 14.31 1.62
N ASP A 55 -14.23 15.60 1.35
CA ASP A 55 -14.77 16.30 0.19
C ASP A 55 -14.12 15.77 -1.10
N VAL A 56 -14.95 15.57 -2.13
CA VAL A 56 -14.61 14.85 -3.37
C VAL A 56 -14.03 15.75 -4.45
#